data_AF-A0A839IWA3-F1
#
_entry.id   AF-A0A839IWA3-F1
#
_cell.length_a   1.000
_cell.length_b   1.000
_cell.length_c   1.000
_cell.angle_alpha   90.00
_cell.angle_beta   90.00
_cell.angle_gamma   90.00
#
_symmetry.space_group_name_H-M   'P 1'
#
loop_
_entity.id
_entity.type
_entity.pdbx_description
1 polymer ?
#
loop_
_entity_poly.entity_id
_entity_poly.type
_entity_poly.pdbx_seq_one_letter_code
_entity_poly.pdbx_strand_id
1 'polypeptide(L)' 'MTEYLQYQGQLYRTHSVVFRTDDFTIYELSDEIDLNGPVRFLALTRNQLIYSVGVLEWPDEDVLIECHGKGRIITL' A
#
# COMPACT_ATOMS: atom_id res chain seq x y z
N MET A 1 8.18 -16.11 7.22
CA MET A 1 8.66 -14.75 7.48
C MET A 1 7.49 -13.82 7.30
N THR A 2 7.28 -12.87 8.21
CA THR A 2 6.10 -11.99 8.17
C THR A 2 6.51 -10.62 7.65
N GLU A 3 5.74 -10.09 6.71
CA GLU A 3 5.98 -8.76 6.14
C GLU A 3 5.15 -7.70 6.87
N TYR A 4 5.75 -6.52 7.03
CA TYR A 4 5.16 -5.36 7.67
C TYR A 4 5.41 -4.11 6.83
N LEU A 5 4.39 -3.28 6.67
CA LEU A 5 4.56 -1.91 6.25
C LEU A 5 5.06 -1.07 7.43
N GLN A 6 6.21 -0.43 7.27
CA GLN A 6 6.67 0.63 8.17
C GLN A 6 6.27 2.00 7.62
N TYR A 7 5.44 2.73 8.37
CA TYR A 7 4.99 4.08 8.03
C TYR A 7 4.81 4.92 9.30
N GLN A 8 5.30 6.16 9.28
CA GLN A 8 5.27 7.10 10.43
C GLN A 8 5.76 6.49 11.77
N GLY A 9 6.76 5.60 11.72
CA GLY A 9 7.32 4.93 12.90
C GLY A 9 6.48 3.77 13.45
N GLN A 10 5.33 3.46 12.84
CA GLN A 10 4.48 2.33 13.19
C GLN A 10 4.67 1.16 12.21
N LEU A 11 4.30 -0.04 12.64
CA LEU A 11 4.35 -1.26 11.84
C LEU A 11 2.94 -1.81 11.65
N TYR A 12 2.57 -2.02 10.39
CA TYR A 12 1.29 -2.55 9.99
C TYR A 12 1.50 -3.87 9.29
N ARG A 13 0.86 -4.93 9.78
CA ARG A 13 1.06 -6.28 9.22
C ARG A 13 0.44 -6.35 7.83
N THR A 14 1.21 -6.80 6.84
CA THR A 14 0.65 -7.10 5.52
C THR A 14 -0.03 -8.47 5.55
N HIS A 15 -1.20 -8.58 4.94
CA HIS A 15 -1.92 -9.84 4.76
C HIS A 15 -1.48 -10.55 3.47
N SER A 16 -1.54 -9.85 2.34
CA SER A 16 -1.24 -10.42 1.02
C SER A 16 -0.72 -9.37 0.03
N VAL A 17 -0.07 -9.83 -1.04
CA VAL A 17 0.21 -9.02 -2.24
C VAL A 17 -0.92 -9.26 -3.23
N VAL A 18 -1.66 -8.19 -3.56
CA VAL A 18 -2.85 -8.28 -4.44
C VAL A 18 -2.45 -8.12 -5.90
N PHE A 19 -1.48 -7.24 -6.17
CA PHE A 19 -1.07 -6.92 -7.53
C PHE A 19 0.38 -6.43 -7.53
N ARG A 20 1.09 -6.67 -8.63
CA ARG A 20 2.47 -6.23 -8.80
C ARG A 20 2.70 -5.80 -10.24
N THR A 21 3.23 -4.60 -10.39
CA THR A 21 3.78 -4.09 -11.65
C THR A 21 5.28 -3.90 -11.50
N ASP A 22 5.91 -3.40 -12.55
CA ASP A 22 7.25 -2.88 -12.43
C ASP A 22 7.29 -1.71 -11.43
N ASP A 23 6.37 -0.75 -11.50
CA ASP A 23 6.48 0.51 -10.76
C ASP A 23 6.03 0.44 -9.30
N PHE A 24 5.06 -0.42 -8.99
CA PHE A 24 4.48 -0.53 -7.65
C PHE A 24 3.96 -1.93 -7.34
N THR A 25 3.74 -2.19 -6.05
CA THR A 25 3.07 -3.40 -5.55
C THR A 25 1.91 -2.99 -4.66
N ILE A 26 0.74 -3.57 -4.87
CA ILE A 26 -0.43 -3.39 -4.02
C ILE A 26 -0.41 -4.44 -2.92
N TYR A 27 -0.47 -3.98 -1.68
CA TYR A 27 -0.58 -4.80 -0.49
C TYR A 27 -1.97 -4.66 0.11
N GLU A 28 -2.51 -5.78 0.56
CA GLU A 28 -3.60 -5.82 1.52
C GLU A 28 -3.00 -5.83 2.93
N LEU A 29 -3.51 -4.98 3.82
CA LEU A 29 -3.16 -4.98 5.23
C LEU A 29 -4.08 -5.93 6.02
N SER A 30 -3.55 -6.48 7.11
CA SER A 30 -4.33 -7.30 8.05
C SER A 30 -5.43 -6.49 8.75
N ASP A 31 -5.11 -5.24 9.08
CA ASP A 31 -6.00 -4.28 9.72
C ASP A 31 -6.06 -3.00 8.87
N GLU A 32 -7.20 -2.31 8.92
CA GLU A 32 -7.33 -0.99 8.29
C GLU A 32 -6.47 0.05 9.00
N ILE A 33 -5.87 0.94 8.21
CA ILE A 33 -5.12 2.09 8.71
C ILE A 33 -5.77 3.37 8.23
N ASP A 34 -5.57 4.46 8.97
CA ASP A 34 -6.08 5.77 8.57
C ASP A 34 -5.02 6.53 7.77
N LEU A 35 -5.30 6.78 6.49
CA LEU A 35 -4.50 7.58 5.57
C LEU A 35 -5.41 8.66 4.94
N ASN A 36 -5.87 9.61 5.77
CA ASN A 36 -6.94 10.55 5.42
C ASN A 36 -8.28 9.85 5.10
N GLY A 37 -8.51 8.70 5.72
CA GLY A 37 -9.60 7.76 5.45
C GLY A 37 -9.16 6.32 5.75
N PRO A 38 -10.10 5.41 6.07
CA PRO A 38 -9.78 4.01 6.30
C PRO A 38 -9.29 3.34 5.01
N VAL A 39 -8.09 2.76 5.06
CA VAL A 39 -7.43 2.11 3.95
C VAL A 39 -7.01 0.70 4.36
N ARG A 40 -7.45 -0.28 3.57
CA ARG A 40 -6.98 -1.68 3.66
C ARG A 40 -6.03 -2.07 2.54
N PHE A 41 -6.12 -1.40 1.40
CA PHE A 41 -5.31 -1.65 0.22
C PHE A 41 -4.47 -0.42 -0.11
N LEU A 42 -3.17 -0.61 -0.23
CA LEU A 42 -2.25 0.47 -0.58
C LEU A 42 -1.23 -0.02 -1.60
N ALA A 43 -0.79 0.90 -2.43
CA ALA A 43 0.33 0.67 -3.33
C ALA A 43 1.61 1.21 -2.71
N LEU A 44 2.68 0.42 -2.80
CA LEU A 44 4.04 0.86 -2.51
C LEU A 44 4.85 0.90 -3.80
N THR A 45 5.33 2.08 -4.16
CA THR A 45 6.17 2.29 -5.35
C THR A 45 7.62 1.89 -5.10
N ARG A 46 8.41 1.70 -6.16
CA ARG A 46 9.87 1.50 -6.08
C ARG A 46 10.60 2.59 -5.29
N ASN A 47 10.07 3.81 -5.31
CA ASN A 47 10.62 4.97 -4.59
C ASN A 47 10.16 5.05 -3.13
N GLN A 48 9.60 3.96 -2.59
CA GLN A 48 9.13 3.87 -1.20
C GLN A 48 7.99 4.85 -0.90
N LEU A 49 7.21 5.25 -1.90
CA LEU A 49 6.02 6.08 -1.69
C LEU A 49 4.77 5.21 -1.55
N ILE A 50 3.94 5.52 -0.55
CA ILE A 50 2.66 4.88 -0.28
C ILE A 50 1.55 5.66 -0.97
N TYR A 51 0.68 4.95 -1.66
CA TYR A 51 -0.51 5.50 -2.29
C TYR A 51 -1.78 4.75 -1.86
N SER A 52 -2.88 5.49 -1.69
CA SER A 52 -4.22 4.88 -1.70
C SER A 52 -4.53 4.33 -3.09
N VAL A 53 -5.18 3.18 -3.15
CA VAL A 53 -5.58 2.53 -4.41
C VAL A 53 -7.06 2.80 -4.69
N GLY A 54 -7.38 3.17 -5.92
CA GLY A 54 -8.78 3.27 -6.38
C GLY A 54 -9.47 1.93 -6.57
N VAL A 55 -10.78 1.97 -6.74
CA VAL A 55 -11.53 0.77 -7.14
C VAL A 55 -10.99 0.34 -8.51
N LEU A 56 -10.62 -0.93 -8.64
CA LEU A 56 -10.09 -1.51 -9.88
C LEU A 56 -11.21 -1.64 -10.94
N GLU A 57 -11.82 -0.53 -11.36
CA GLU A 57 -12.69 -0.49 -12.53
C GLU A 57 -11.82 -0.21 -13.77
N TRP A 58 -11.45 -1.27 -14.47
CA TRP A 58 -10.80 -1.18 -15.79
C TRP A 58 -11.73 -0.44 -16.79
N PRO A 59 -11.23 0.38 -17.74
CA PRO A 59 -9.83 0.62 -18.11
C PRO A 59 -9.35 2.08 -17.96
N ASP A 60 -10.12 2.99 -17.36
CA ASP A 60 -9.92 4.44 -17.53
C ASP A 60 -9.54 5.23 -16.25
N GLU A 61 -9.26 4.58 -15.12
CA GLU A 61 -8.95 5.31 -13.88
C GLU A 61 -7.53 5.07 -13.33
N ASP A 62 -6.93 6.16 -12.85
CA ASP A 62 -5.64 6.17 -12.15
C ASP A 62 -5.71 5.26 -10.91
N VAL A 63 -5.06 4.10 -10.98
CA VAL A 63 -4.99 3.11 -9.90
C VAL A 63 -4.41 3.72 -8.61
N LEU A 64 -3.50 4.69 -8.74
CA LEU A 64 -2.87 5.40 -7.63
C LEU A 64 -3.56 6.74 -7.42
N ILE A 65 -4.29 6.91 -6.32
CA ILE A 65 -5.12 8.10 -6.08
C ILE A 65 -4.33 9.19 -5.34
N GLU A 66 -3.90 8.90 -4.11
CA GLU A 66 -3.35 9.90 -3.20
C GLU A 66 -2.04 9.40 -2.61
N CYS A 67 -1.01 10.25 -2.62
CA CYS A 67 0.30 9.96 -2.03
C CYS A 67 0.32 10.34 -0.55
N HIS A 68 0.65 9.39 0.31
CA HIS A 68 0.73 9.58 1.77
C HIS A 68 2.17 9.78 2.28
N GLY A 69 3.13 9.82 1.36
CA GLY A 69 4.54 9.98 1.70
C GLY A 69 5.28 8.64 1.74
N LYS A 70 6.37 8.58 2.53
CA LYS A 70 7.33 7.47 2.47
C LYS A 70 7.04 6.36 3.46
N GLY A 71 7.15 5.12 2.99
CA GLY A 71 7.21 3.93 3.82
C GLY A 71 7.89 2.76 3.11
N ARG A 72 8.02 1.63 3.79
CA ARG A 72 8.72 0.47 3.23
C ARG A 72 8.16 -0.84 3.78
N ILE A 73 8.32 -1.90 3.01
CA ILE A 73 8.13 -3.26 3.53
C ILE A 73 9.40 -3.68 4.26
N ILE A 74 9.21 -4.21 5.47
CA ILE A 74 10.25 -4.91 6.23
C ILE A 74 9.78 -6.34 6.52
N THR A 75 10.74 -7.23 6.68
CA THR A 75 10.49 -8.64 6.99
C THR A 75 11.05 -8.96 8.37
N LEU A 76 10.22 -9.54 9.24
CA LEU A 76 10.58 -9.98 10.58
C LEU A 76 10.29 -11.47 10.79
#